data_AF-A0A2C9LP83-F1
#
_entry.id   AF-A0A2C9LP83-F1
#
_cell.length_a   1.000
_cell.length_b   1.000
_cell.length_c   1.000
_cell.angle_alpha   90.00
_cell.angle_beta   90.00
_cell.angle_gamma   90.00
#
_symmetry.space_group_name_H-M   'P 1'
#
loop_
_entity.id
_entity.type
_entity.pdbx_description
1 polymer ?
#
loop_
_entity_poly.entity_id
_entity_poly.type
_entity_poly.pdbx_seq_one_letter_code
_entity_poly.pdbx_strand_id
1 'polypeptide(L)'
;MARSLIKEVCNKSDRCDELWGLNSEDLQENFVKLNIYFQDLNFEKRAEQPNYELFQLLSDFGGTIGLWIGLSILAIFELFDVLFQLVHCVICGRRK
;
A
#
# COMPACT_ATOMS: atom_id res chain seq x y z
N MET A 1 -52.44 -3.73 -4.35
CA MET A 1 -51.29 -2.81 -4.31
C MET A 1 -50.17 -3.21 -5.27
N ALA A 2 -49.82 -4.50 -5.43
CA ALA A 2 -48.68 -4.92 -6.27
C ALA A 2 -48.72 -4.42 -7.74
N ARG A 3 -49.91 -4.24 -8.34
CA ARG A 3 -50.07 -3.73 -9.71
C ARG A 3 -49.55 -2.29 -9.93
N SER A 4 -49.50 -1.44 -8.91
CA SER A 4 -48.97 -0.08 -9.07
C SER A 4 -47.44 -0.05 -9.17
N LEU A 5 -46.76 -0.91 -8.40
CA LEU A 5 -45.30 -1.08 -8.46
C LEU A 5 -44.85 -1.68 -9.79
N ILE A 6 -45.63 -2.62 -10.33
CA ILE A 6 -45.37 -3.22 -11.65
C ILE A 6 -45.51 -2.19 -12.76
N LYS A 7 -46.54 -1.33 -12.75
CA LYS A 7 -46.65 -0.23 -13.72
C LYS A 7 -45.42 0.68 -13.73
N GLU A 8 -44.86 0.97 -12.57
CA GLU A 8 -43.69 1.83 -12.45
C GLU A 8 -42.42 1.14 -13.00
N VAL A 9 -42.22 -0.15 -12.71
CA VAL A 9 -41.08 -0.93 -13.21
C VAL A 9 -41.18 -1.21 -14.71
N CYS A 10 -42.36 -1.60 -15.18
CA CYS A 10 -42.62 -1.98 -16.58
C CYS A 10 -42.75 -0.79 -17.52
N ASN A 11 -43.01 0.41 -17.00
CA ASN A 11 -42.88 1.64 -17.80
C ASN A 11 -41.41 1.91 -18.22
N LYS A 12 -40.44 1.30 -17.54
CA LYS A 12 -39.01 1.51 -17.76
C LYS A 12 -38.29 0.28 -18.34
N SER A 13 -38.98 -0.84 -18.52
CA SER A 13 -38.38 -2.11 -18.97
C SER A 13 -39.30 -2.86 -19.93
N ASP A 14 -38.74 -3.24 -21.09
CA ASP A 14 -39.48 -3.89 -22.19
C ASP A 14 -39.75 -5.39 -21.97
N ARG A 15 -39.27 -5.99 -20.86
CA ARG A 15 -39.40 -7.45 -20.59
C ARG A 15 -40.62 -7.82 -19.74
N CYS A 16 -41.62 -6.95 -19.67
CA CYS A 16 -42.74 -7.10 -18.73
C CYS A 16 -43.98 -7.83 -19.28
N ASP A 17 -43.92 -8.37 -20.50
CA ASP A 17 -45.09 -9.00 -21.15
C ASP A 17 -45.61 -10.23 -20.39
N GLU A 18 -44.72 -10.99 -19.75
CA GLU A 18 -45.08 -12.23 -19.05
C GLU A 18 -45.70 -11.98 -17.65
N LEU A 19 -45.45 -10.81 -17.06
CA LEU A 19 -45.95 -10.46 -15.71
C LEU A 19 -47.41 -10.00 -15.69
N TRP A 20 -47.97 -9.55 -16.83
CA TRP A 20 -49.33 -9.01 -16.90
C TRP A 20 -50.43 -10.08 -16.90
N GLY A 21 -50.06 -11.33 -17.23
CA GLY A 21 -50.96 -12.48 -17.31
C GLY A 21 -51.10 -13.29 -16.01
N LEU A 22 -50.33 -12.97 -14.98
CA LEU A 22 -50.35 -13.70 -13.71
C LEU A 22 -51.50 -13.27 -12.77
N ASN A 23 -51.97 -14.22 -11.96
CA ASN A 23 -52.95 -13.94 -10.92
C ASN A 23 -52.37 -13.02 -9.84
N SER A 24 -53.25 -12.31 -9.13
CA SER A 24 -52.86 -11.36 -8.08
C SER A 24 -52.15 -12.00 -6.88
N GLU A 25 -52.30 -13.31 -6.70
CA GLU A 25 -51.67 -14.10 -5.64
C GLU A 25 -50.23 -14.47 -6.04
N ASP A 26 -50.03 -15.09 -7.20
CA ASP A 26 -48.70 -15.43 -7.73
C ASP A 26 -47.79 -14.21 -7.88
N LEU A 27 -48.39 -13.08 -8.25
CA LEU A 27 -47.71 -11.81 -8.44
C LEU A 27 -47.31 -11.16 -7.11
N GLN A 28 -47.98 -11.49 -6.00
CA GLN A 28 -47.54 -11.08 -4.66
C GLN A 28 -46.44 -11.98 -4.10
N GLU A 29 -46.46 -13.27 -4.44
CA GLU A 29 -45.47 -14.22 -3.91
C GLU A 29 -44.13 -14.19 -4.65
N ASN A 30 -44.12 -13.88 -5.95
CA ASN A 30 -42.92 -14.02 -6.79
C ASN A 30 -42.30 -12.70 -7.27
N PHE A 31 -42.98 -11.55 -7.12
CA PHE A 31 -42.47 -10.26 -7.60
C PHE A 31 -41.61 -9.56 -6.53
N VAL A 32 -40.36 -9.22 -6.89
CA VAL A 32 -39.44 -8.46 -6.03
C VAL A 32 -38.80 -7.28 -6.78
N LYS A 33 -38.81 -6.09 -6.17
CA LYS A 33 -38.15 -4.89 -6.68
C LYS A 33 -36.87 -4.63 -5.88
N LEU A 34 -35.71 -4.80 -6.51
CA LEU A 34 -34.41 -4.47 -5.91
C LEU A 34 -33.95 -3.09 -6.40
N ASN A 35 -33.75 -2.14 -5.48
CA ASN A 35 -33.15 -0.84 -5.79
C ASN A 35 -31.75 -0.77 -5.18
N ILE A 36 -30.72 -0.69 -6.01
CA ILE A 36 -29.33 -0.60 -5.58
C ILE A 36 -28.90 0.86 -5.62
N TYR A 37 -28.53 1.40 -4.47
CA TYR A 37 -28.01 2.75 -4.32
C TYR A 37 -26.81 2.73 -3.39
N PHE A 38 -25.91 3.72 -3.54
CA PHE A 38 -24.80 3.92 -2.62
C PHE A 38 -25.34 4.49 -1.31
N GLN A 39 -24.97 3.89 -0.17
CA GLN A 39 -25.38 4.36 1.16
C GLN A 39 -24.71 5.69 1.53
N ASP A 40 -23.48 5.90 1.08
CA ASP A 40 -22.73 7.14 1.18
C ASP A 40 -21.86 7.31 -0.09
N LEU A 41 -21.65 8.55 -0.56
CA LEU A 41 -20.75 8.89 -1.68
C LEU A 41 -19.25 8.75 -1.36
N ASN A 42 -18.91 7.96 -0.33
CA ASN A 42 -17.52 7.70 0.03
C ASN A 42 -16.92 6.65 -0.92
N PHE A 43 -16.13 7.13 -1.88
CA PHE A 43 -15.25 6.28 -2.68
C PHE A 43 -14.15 5.71 -1.79
N GLU A 44 -14.33 4.47 -1.30
CA GLU A 44 -13.27 3.74 -0.61
C GLU A 44 -12.24 3.24 -1.64
N LYS A 45 -11.33 4.13 -2.04
CA LYS A 45 -10.26 3.82 -2.98
C LYS A 45 -9.15 3.05 -2.25
N ARG A 46 -9.23 1.73 -2.21
CA ARG A 46 -8.11 0.88 -1.79
C ARG A 46 -7.01 0.90 -2.86
N ALA A 47 -6.10 1.87 -2.75
CA ALA A 47 -4.85 1.88 -3.48
C ALA A 47 -3.81 1.08 -2.68
N GLU A 48 -3.33 -0.03 -3.25
CA GLU A 48 -2.13 -0.70 -2.74
C GLU A 48 -0.94 0.24 -2.94
N GLN A 49 -0.41 0.75 -1.84
CA GLN A 49 0.85 1.49 -1.84
C GLN A 49 1.97 0.46 -1.76
N PRO A 50 3.02 0.55 -2.59
CA PRO A 50 4.15 -0.38 -2.50
C PRO A 50 4.75 -0.29 -1.09
N ASN A 51 4.86 -1.44 -0.42
CA ASN A 51 5.31 -1.51 0.99
C ASN A 51 6.79 -1.12 1.16
N TYR A 52 7.52 -0.91 0.05
CA TYR A 52 8.89 -0.43 0.04
C TYR A 52 9.18 0.32 -1.26
N GLU A 53 9.58 1.58 -1.16
CA GLU A 53 10.18 2.28 -2.29
C GLU A 53 11.68 1.95 -2.41
N LEU A 54 12.23 2.03 -3.63
CA LEU A 54 13.67 1.83 -3.86
C LEU A 54 14.53 2.75 -2.99
N PHE A 55 14.05 3.96 -2.70
CA PHE A 55 14.73 4.91 -1.83
C PHE A 55 14.83 4.43 -0.38
N GLN A 56 13.79 3.79 0.16
CA GLN A 56 13.85 3.20 1.49
C GLN A 56 14.85 2.05 1.54
N LEU A 57 14.87 1.18 0.51
CA LEU A 57 15.86 0.08 0.45
C LEU A 57 17.29 0.63 0.47
N LEU A 58 17.56 1.60 -0.41
CA LEU A 58 18.89 2.21 -0.50
C LEU A 58 19.27 2.98 0.77
N SER A 59 18.31 3.57 1.50
CA SER A 59 18.58 4.21 2.80
C SER A 59 19.06 3.22 3.85
N ASP A 60 18.42 2.05 3.93
CA ASP A 60 18.78 1.03 4.94
C ASP A 60 20.11 0.35 4.61
N PHE A 61 20.32 0.04 3.33
CA PHE A 61 21.60 -0.49 2.84
C PHE A 61 22.73 0.55 2.97
N GLY A 62 22.49 1.80 2.57
CA GLY A 62 23.46 2.88 2.63
C GLY A 62 23.85 3.22 4.08
N GLY A 63 22.89 3.23 5.01
CA GLY A 63 23.14 3.50 6.41
C GLY A 63 24.02 2.43 7.06
N THR A 64 23.68 1.16 6.86
CA THR A 64 24.46 0.05 7.44
C THR A 64 25.85 -0.06 6.83
N ILE A 65 25.98 -0.08 5.50
CA ILE A 65 27.28 -0.18 4.82
C ILE A 65 28.13 1.06 5.11
N GLY A 66 27.54 2.25 5.09
CA GLY A 66 28.21 3.51 5.41
C GLY A 66 28.79 3.53 6.83
N LEU A 67 28.07 2.97 7.81
CA LEU A 67 28.56 2.87 9.18
C LEU A 67 29.79 1.95 9.30
N TRP A 68 29.71 0.74 8.71
CA TRP A 68 30.81 -0.23 8.75
C TRP A 68 32.06 0.27 8.04
N ILE A 69 31.90 0.91 6.87
CA ILE A 69 33.00 1.50 6.13
C ILE A 69 33.58 2.71 6.86
N GLY A 70 32.73 3.58 7.42
CA GLY A 70 33.16 4.73 8.21
C GLY A 70 34.01 4.33 9.41
N LEU A 71 33.56 3.33 10.18
CA LEU A 71 34.29 2.80 11.33
C LEU A 71 35.63 2.15 10.91
N SER A 72 35.64 1.43 9.78
CA SER A 72 36.86 0.82 9.24
C SER A 72 37.90 1.88 8.83
N ILE A 73 37.47 2.98 8.22
CA ILE A 73 38.36 4.08 7.81
C ILE A 73 38.98 4.76 9.03
N LEU A 74 38.19 5.05 10.08
CA LEU A 74 38.70 5.64 11.32
C LEU A 74 39.78 4.75 11.96
N ALA A 75 39.56 3.44 12.02
CA ALA A 75 40.54 2.48 12.54
C ALA A 75 41.84 2.46 11.72
N ILE A 76 41.76 2.60 10.39
CA ILE A 76 42.94 2.69 9.53
C ILE A 76 43.74 3.97 9.83
N PHE A 77 43.06 5.12 9.98
CA PHE A 77 43.72 6.37 10.36
C PHE A 77 44.40 6.28 11.72
N GLU A 78 43.74 5.68 12.72
CA GLU A 78 44.32 5.45 14.04
C GLU A 78 45.58 4.57 13.96
N LEU A 79 45.55 3.52 13.13
CA LEU A 79 46.72 2.68 12.88
C LEU A 79 47.88 3.50 12.28
N PHE A 80 47.62 4.39 11.32
CA PHE A 80 48.64 5.25 10.75
C PHE A 80 49.27 6.17 11.80
N ASP A 81 48.46 6.83 12.64
CA ASP A 81 48.96 7.73 13.69
C ASP A 81 49.85 6.98 14.70
N VAL A 82 49.44 5.79 15.11
CA VAL A 82 50.25 4.94 15.99
C VAL A 82 51.57 4.54 15.34
N LEU A 83 51.56 4.16 14.06
CA LEU A 83 52.78 3.82 13.32
C LEU A 83 53.74 5.02 13.21
N PHE A 84 53.23 6.22 12.92
CA PHE A 84 54.05 7.43 12.87
C PHE A 84 54.68 7.76 14.22
N GLN A 85 53.92 7.65 15.31
CA GLN A 85 54.43 7.86 16.67
C GLN A 85 55.51 6.84 17.03
N LEU A 86 55.32 5.56 16.69
CA LEU A 86 56.31 4.52 16.91
C LEU A 86 57.59 4.77 16.13
N VAL A 87 57.49 5.11 14.84
CA VAL A 87 58.66 5.43 14.00
C VAL A 87 59.41 6.64 14.57
N HIS A 88 58.69 7.71 14.94
CA HIS A 88 59.30 8.89 15.54
C HIS A 88 60.00 8.56 16.87
N CYS A 89 59.36 7.76 17.73
CA CYS A 89 59.93 7.32 19.01
C CYS A 89 61.18 6.47 18.80
N VAL A 90 61.16 5.51 17.86
CA VAL A 90 62.32 4.67 17.53
C VAL A 90 63.47 5.51 16.96
N ILE A 91 63.20 6.48 16.08
CA ILE A 91 64.23 7.37 15.52
C ILE A 91 64.82 8.30 16.60
N CYS A 92 63.99 8.84 17.50
CA CYS A 92 64.42 9.73 18.58
C CYS A 92 65.19 8.97 19.68
N GLY A 93 64.75 7.76 20.03
CA GLY A 93 65.41 6.88 21.00
C GLY A 93 66.73 6.28 20.49
N ARG A 94 66.93 6.21 19.17
CA ARG A 94 68.17 5.74 18.54
C ARG A 94 69.21 6.85 18.34
N ARG A 95 68.88 8.10 18.67
CA ARG A 95 69.75 9.29 18.58
C ARG A 95 70.26 9.80 19.94
N LYS A 96 70.11 9.03 21.03
CA LYS A 96 70.71 9.30 22.35
C LYS A 96 71.73 8.23 22.71
#